data_AF-A0A7Y2IMT1-F1
#
_entry.id   AF-A0A7Y2IMT1-F1
#
_cell.length_a   1.000
_cell.length_b   1.000
_cell.length_c   1.000
_cell.angle_alpha   90.00
_cell.angle_beta   90.00
_cell.angle_gamma   90.00
#
_symmetry.space_group_name_H-M   'P 1'
#
loop_
_entity.id
_entity.type
_entity.pdbx_description
1 polymer ?
#
loop_
_entity_poly.entity_id
_entity_poly.type
_entity_poly.pdbx_seq_one_letter_code
_entity_poly.pdbx_strand_id
1 'polypeptide(L)'
;MAIVAERTQTRLVTAAVAAIHHARCGEVVVTDLATMAPELELADHVDVVVCGDAVEIIADGALDALLPVVANLPGETDVVVLVDAARMGDAHRTFRRIDCVLQPWWRSNGTVSFGSTELP
;
A
#
# COMPACT_ATOMS: atom_id res chain seq x y z
N MET A 1 1.02 9.06 -21.36
CA MET A 1 -0.11 8.11 -21.19
C MET A 1 0.09 7.12 -20.04
N ALA A 2 1.32 6.79 -19.61
CA ALA A 2 1.59 5.88 -18.48
C ALA A 2 1.00 6.37 -17.14
N ILE A 3 1.24 7.63 -16.78
CA ILE A 3 0.78 8.26 -15.51
C ILE A 3 -0.73 8.14 -15.29
N VAL A 4 -1.55 8.19 -16.34
CA VAL A 4 -3.02 8.07 -16.21
C VAL A 4 -3.44 6.61 -15.98
N ALA A 5 -2.73 5.65 -16.56
CA ALA A 5 -3.01 4.24 -16.38
C ALA A 5 -2.59 3.75 -14.99
N GLU A 6 -1.43 4.17 -14.51
CA GLU A 6 -0.90 3.90 -13.15
C GLU A 6 -1.88 4.41 -12.08
N ARG A 7 -2.27 5.70 -12.16
CA ARG A 7 -3.28 6.28 -11.25
C ARG A 7 -4.65 5.60 -11.33
N THR A 8 -4.99 4.96 -12.44
CA THR A 8 -6.24 4.20 -12.57
C THR A 8 -6.12 2.84 -11.88
N GLN A 9 -4.95 2.20 -11.92
CA GLN A 9 -4.70 0.93 -11.24
C GLN A 9 -4.70 1.10 -9.73
N THR A 10 -4.01 2.10 -9.20
CA THR A 10 -3.96 2.38 -7.76
C THR A 10 -5.33 2.63 -7.19
N ARG A 11 -6.14 3.48 -7.84
CA ARG A 11 -7.52 3.72 -7.41
C ARG A 11 -8.38 2.46 -7.37
N LEU A 12 -8.16 1.51 -8.28
CA LEU A 12 -8.88 0.23 -8.28
C LEU A 12 -8.46 -0.65 -7.10
N VAL A 13 -7.16 -0.71 -6.81
CA VAL A 13 -6.62 -1.46 -5.66
C VAL A 13 -7.09 -0.83 -4.36
N THR A 14 -6.95 0.48 -4.20
CA THR A 14 -7.44 1.25 -3.05
C THR A 14 -8.93 1.02 -2.82
N ALA A 15 -9.76 1.09 -3.87
CA ALA A 15 -11.19 0.84 -3.75
C ALA A 15 -11.51 -0.62 -3.34
N ALA A 16 -10.76 -1.60 -3.86
CA ALA A 16 -10.94 -3.00 -3.49
C ALA A 16 -10.57 -3.25 -2.02
N VAL A 17 -9.44 -2.71 -1.57
CA VAL A 17 -8.97 -2.81 -0.18
C VAL A 17 -9.96 -2.15 0.77
N ALA A 18 -10.37 -0.91 0.47
CA ALA A 18 -11.34 -0.18 1.27
C ALA A 18 -12.68 -0.92 1.37
N ALA A 19 -13.15 -1.54 0.28
CA ALA A 19 -14.37 -2.34 0.29
C ALA A 19 -14.24 -3.59 1.19
N ILE A 20 -13.09 -4.28 1.16
CA ILE A 20 -12.82 -5.45 2.00
C ILE A 20 -12.82 -5.05 3.48
N HIS A 21 -12.09 -3.99 3.84
CA HIS A 21 -12.02 -3.51 5.22
C HIS A 21 -13.36 -2.96 5.71
N HIS A 22 -14.08 -2.22 4.87
CA HIS A 22 -15.39 -1.70 5.24
C HIS A 22 -16.38 -2.84 5.54
N ALA A 23 -16.34 -3.91 4.75
CA ALA A 23 -17.18 -5.09 4.98
C ALA A 23 -16.81 -5.86 6.27
N ARG A 24 -15.55 -5.77 6.73
CA ARG A 24 -15.06 -6.47 7.94
C ARG A 24 -15.20 -5.64 9.21
N CYS A 25 -14.89 -4.35 9.12
CA CYS A 25 -14.64 -3.47 10.27
C CYS A 25 -15.65 -2.32 10.37
N GLY A 26 -16.46 -2.08 9.33
CA GLY A 26 -17.51 -1.05 9.30
C GLY A 26 -17.02 0.38 9.06
N GLU A 27 -15.78 0.72 9.43
CA GLU A 27 -15.19 2.04 9.22
C GLU A 27 -13.82 1.94 8.55
N VAL A 28 -13.60 2.75 7.51
CA VAL A 28 -12.35 2.82 6.74
C VAL A 28 -12.09 4.26 6.35
N VAL A 29 -10.86 4.71 6.55
CA VAL A 29 -10.41 6.02 6.06
C VAL A 29 -9.44 5.79 4.92
N VAL A 30 -9.81 6.29 3.73
CA VAL A 30 -8.88 6.37 2.59
C VAL A 30 -8.30 7.78 2.57
N THR A 31 -6.98 7.87 2.67
CA THR A 31 -6.25 9.15 2.67
C THR A 31 -5.01 9.06 1.78
N ASP A 32 -4.44 10.21 1.46
CA ASP A 32 -3.12 10.29 0.84
C ASP A 32 -2.04 10.21 1.92
N LEU A 33 -0.92 9.56 1.60
CA LEU A 33 0.20 9.40 2.50
C LEU A 33 0.85 10.72 2.94
N ALA A 34 0.88 11.74 2.07
CA ALA A 34 1.34 13.07 2.41
C ALA A 34 0.47 13.76 3.47
N THR A 35 -0.77 13.30 3.67
CA THR A 35 -1.62 13.76 4.77
C THR A 35 -1.21 13.12 6.10
N MET A 36 -0.74 11.87 6.06
CA MET A 36 -0.31 11.13 7.25
C MET A 36 1.12 11.47 7.68
N ALA A 37 2.00 11.73 6.73
CA ALA A 37 3.41 12.05 6.96
C ALA A 37 3.82 13.30 6.15
N PRO A 38 3.26 14.49 6.46
CA PRO A 38 3.53 15.73 5.72
C PRO A 38 5.00 16.18 5.76
N GLU A 39 5.76 15.69 6.74
CA GLU A 39 7.21 15.91 6.88
C GLU A 39 8.05 15.10 5.88
N LEU A 40 7.47 14.07 5.28
CA LEU A 40 8.11 13.29 4.23
C LEU A 40 7.70 13.91 2.89
N GLU A 41 8.63 14.65 2.26
CA GLU A 41 8.44 15.18 0.90
C GLU A 41 8.36 14.03 -0.12
N LEU A 42 7.20 13.39 -0.19
CA LEU A 42 6.93 12.30 -1.12
C LEU A 42 6.59 12.90 -2.48
N ALA A 43 7.33 12.47 -3.50
CA ALA A 43 7.17 12.98 -4.86
C ALA A 43 5.85 12.54 -5.52
N ASP A 44 5.21 11.49 -5.01
CA ASP A 44 4.04 10.85 -5.61
C ASP A 44 2.90 10.63 -4.60
N HIS A 45 1.67 10.69 -5.12
CA HIS A 45 0.45 10.36 -4.39
C HIS A 45 0.40 8.86 -4.10
N VAL A 46 0.68 8.48 -2.86
CA VAL A 46 0.55 7.12 -2.38
C VAL A 46 -0.78 7.02 -1.65
N ASP A 47 -1.70 6.21 -2.17
CA ASP A 47 -2.96 5.95 -1.49
C ASP A 47 -2.70 5.08 -0.25
N VAL A 48 -3.31 5.46 0.86
CA VAL A 48 -3.26 4.74 2.13
C VAL A 48 -4.68 4.44 2.59
N VAL A 49 -4.89 3.20 3.00
CA VAL A 49 -6.14 2.76 3.63
C VAL A 49 -5.84 2.47 5.09
N VAL A 50 -6.49 3.22 5.98
CA VAL A 50 -6.38 3.05 7.43
C VAL A 50 -7.66 2.38 7.96
N CYS A 51 -7.49 1.31 8.72
CA CYS A 51 -8.57 0.56 9.33
C CYS A 51 -8.18 0.11 10.75
N GLY A 52 -8.59 0.86 11.77
CA GLY A 52 -8.15 0.62 13.15
C GLY A 52 -6.64 0.83 13.28
N ASP A 53 -5.94 -0.18 13.79
CA ASP A 53 -4.48 -0.18 13.96
C ASP A 53 -3.73 -0.72 12.73
N ALA A 54 -4.45 -1.04 11.64
CA ALA A 54 -3.85 -1.51 10.39
C ALA A 54 -3.75 -0.37 9.37
N VAL A 55 -2.59 -0.27 8.73
CA VAL A 55 -2.30 0.68 7.67
C VAL A 55 -1.88 -0.09 6.43
N GLU A 56 -2.69 -0.02 5.37
CA GLU A 56 -2.36 -0.58 4.07
C GLU A 56 -1.90 0.50 3.10
N ILE A 57 -0.67 0.35 2.58
CA ILE A 57 -0.03 1.30 1.67
C ILE A 57 -0.01 0.69 0.27
N ILE A 58 -0.65 1.36 -0.70
CA ILE A 58 -0.67 0.89 -2.08
C ILE A 58 0.56 1.41 -2.83
N ALA A 59 1.52 0.53 -3.10
CA ALA A 59 2.78 0.89 -3.75
C ALA A 59 2.66 0.91 -5.28
N ASP A 60 2.42 2.10 -5.84
CA ASP A 60 2.39 2.33 -7.30
C ASP A 60 3.70 2.94 -7.84
N GLY A 61 4.42 3.69 -7.00
CA GLY A 61 5.62 4.42 -7.37
C GLY A 61 6.94 3.70 -7.04
N ALA A 62 8.00 4.48 -6.90
CA ALA A 62 9.32 4.00 -6.47
C ALA A 62 9.25 3.47 -5.02
N LEU A 63 9.59 2.19 -4.81
CA LEU A 63 9.41 1.52 -3.51
C LEU A 63 10.32 2.10 -2.42
N ASP A 64 11.49 2.58 -2.81
CA ASP A 64 12.47 3.23 -1.94
C ASP A 64 11.96 4.54 -1.35
N ALA A 65 11.08 5.26 -2.07
CA ALA A 65 10.43 6.46 -1.55
C ALA A 65 9.49 6.16 -0.38
N LEU A 66 9.01 4.91 -0.24
CA LEU A 66 8.12 4.49 0.85
C LEU A 66 8.88 4.10 2.12
N LEU A 67 10.18 3.84 2.06
CA LEU A 67 10.96 3.38 3.21
C LEU A 67 10.89 4.33 4.41
N PRO A 68 11.07 5.66 4.25
CA PRO A 68 11.00 6.58 5.38
C PRO A 68 9.61 6.58 6.02
N VAL A 69 8.55 6.35 5.24
CA VAL A 69 7.19 6.30 5.75
C VAL A 69 7.02 5.08 6.64
N VAL A 70 7.25 3.90 6.06
CA VAL A 70 7.01 2.62 6.74
C VAL A 70 7.87 2.54 8.01
N ALA A 71 9.11 3.03 7.96
CA ALA A 71 10.01 3.02 9.12
C ALA A 71 9.62 4.00 10.24
N ASN A 72 8.82 5.04 9.96
CA ASN A 72 8.41 6.05 10.96
C ASN A 72 6.96 5.88 11.44
N LEU A 73 6.22 4.91 10.90
CA LEU A 73 4.91 4.58 11.46
C LEU A 73 5.07 4.04 12.90
N PRO A 74 4.11 4.29 13.80
CA PRO A 74 4.18 3.77 15.17
C PRO A 74 4.32 2.26 15.17
N GLY A 75 5.23 1.70 15.97
CA GLY A 75 5.51 0.25 15.98
C GLY A 75 4.36 -0.65 16.46
N GLU A 76 3.27 -0.08 16.95
CA GLU A 76 2.03 -0.79 17.28
C GLU A 76 1.08 -0.91 16.07
N THR A 77 1.42 -0.27 14.95
CA THR A 77 0.63 -0.27 13.72
C THR A 77 1.00 -1.46 12.85
N ASP A 78 0.03 -2.27 12.45
CA ASP A 78 0.23 -3.34 11.48
C ASP A 78 0.33 -2.73 10.08
N VAL A 79 1.55 -2.59 9.56
CA VAL A 79 1.80 -1.99 8.24
C VAL A 79 1.86 -3.07 7.17
N VAL A 80 0.92 -3.02 6.23
CA VAL A 80 0.90 -3.85 5.03
C VAL A 80 1.23 -3.00 3.82
N VAL A 81 2.25 -3.38 3.05
CA VAL A 81 2.57 -2.75 1.77
C VAL A 81 2.03 -3.64 0.66
N LEU A 82 1.02 -3.14 -0.06
CA LEU A 82 0.43 -3.79 -1.22
C LEU A 82 1.28 -3.48 -2.45
N VAL A 83 1.83 -4.53 -3.05
CA VAL A 83 2.78 -4.41 -4.16
C VAL A 83 2.27 -5.18 -5.37
N ASP A 84 2.44 -4.64 -6.58
CA ASP A 84 2.17 -5.41 -7.80
C ASP A 84 2.98 -6.72 -7.75
N ALA A 85 2.32 -7.86 -7.99
CA ALA A 85 2.95 -9.18 -7.94
C ALA A 85 4.23 -9.28 -8.78
N ALA A 86 4.32 -8.55 -9.90
CA ALA A 86 5.52 -8.52 -10.74
C ALA A 86 6.72 -7.82 -10.09
N ARG A 87 6.50 -7.03 -9.04
CA ARG A 87 7.50 -6.22 -8.33
C ARG A 87 7.89 -6.77 -6.96
N MET A 88 7.31 -7.90 -6.54
CA MET A 88 7.55 -8.49 -5.22
C MET A 88 9.04 -8.71 -4.91
N GLY A 89 9.82 -9.21 -5.87
CA GLY A 89 11.25 -9.43 -5.66
C GLY A 89 12.04 -8.15 -5.36
N ASP A 90 11.63 -7.02 -5.93
CA ASP A 90 12.21 -5.72 -5.63
C ASP A 90 11.71 -5.19 -4.29
N ALA A 91 10.44 -5.38 -3.96
CA ALA A 91 9.90 -5.01 -2.65
C ALA A 91 10.58 -5.74 -1.49
N HIS A 92 10.81 -7.05 -1.59
CA HIS A 92 11.60 -7.80 -0.60
C HIS A 92 12.99 -7.21 -0.41
N ARG A 93 13.65 -6.84 -1.51
CA ARG A 93 15.00 -6.24 -1.42
C ARG A 93 14.96 -4.87 -0.74
N THR A 94 13.98 -4.04 -1.08
CA THR A 94 13.84 -2.67 -0.59
C THR A 94 13.44 -2.64 0.88
N PHE A 95 12.40 -3.37 1.26
CA PHE A 95 11.86 -3.39 2.62
C PHE A 95 12.59 -4.36 3.56
N ARG A 96 13.73 -4.91 3.14
CA ARG A 96 14.51 -5.82 3.96
C ARG A 96 14.85 -5.19 5.31
N ARG A 97 14.44 -5.85 6.41
CA ARG A 97 14.60 -5.38 7.82
C ARG A 97 13.76 -4.16 8.18
N ILE A 98 12.74 -3.84 7.40
CA ILE A 98 11.70 -2.90 7.78
C ILE A 98 10.55 -3.70 8.39
N ASP A 99 10.00 -3.20 9.49
CA ASP A 99 8.88 -3.84 10.18
C ASP A 99 7.58 -3.59 9.40
N CYS A 100 7.34 -4.44 8.41
CA CYS A 100 6.14 -4.43 7.60
C CYS A 100 5.89 -5.81 6.99
N VAL A 101 4.67 -6.03 6.53
CA VAL A 101 4.29 -7.18 5.72
C VAL A 101 4.09 -6.72 4.28
N LEU A 102 4.55 -7.51 3.32
CA LEU A 102 4.27 -7.31 1.90
C LEU A 102 3.09 -8.16 1.50
N GLN A 103 2.23 -7.64 0.63
CA GLN A 103 1.17 -8.44 0.03
C GLN A 103 1.11 -8.20 -1.48
N PRO A 104 1.27 -9.25 -2.30
CA PRO A 104 1.16 -9.12 -3.74
C PRO A 104 -0.30 -8.90 -4.16
N TRP A 105 -0.51 -8.03 -5.14
CA TRP A 105 -1.79 -7.90 -5.85
C TRP A 105 -1.59 -8.04 -7.36
N TRP A 106 -2.65 -8.45 -8.06
CA TRP A 106 -2.70 -8.46 -9.53
C TRP A 106 -4.13 -8.28 -10.02
N ARG A 107 -4.28 -7.93 -11.31
CA ARG A 107 -5.59 -7.93 -11.95
C ARG A 107 -5.93 -9.33 -12.45
N SER A 108 -7.13 -9.80 -12.11
CA SER A 108 -7.69 -11.05 -12.61
C SER A 108 -9.14 -10.83 -13.02
N ASN A 109 -9.48 -11.14 -14.27
CA ASN A 109 -10.85 -11.07 -14.80
C ASN A 109 -11.58 -9.74 -14.53
N GLY A 110 -10.88 -8.62 -14.66
CA GLY A 110 -11.45 -7.27 -14.43
C GLY A 110 -11.53 -6.85 -12.96
N THR A 111 -11.23 -7.75 -12.03
CA THR A 111 -11.14 -7.49 -10.58
C THR A 111 -9.69 -7.42 -10.09
N VAL A 112 -9.49 -6.94 -8.86
CA VAL A 112 -8.21 -7.02 -8.14
C VAL A 112 -8.20 -8.30 -7.31
N SER A 113 -7.08 -9.00 -7.32
CA SER A 113 -6.83 -10.20 -6.51
C SER A 113 -5.58 -9.98 -5.67
N PHE A 114 -5.54 -10.62 -4.51
CA PHE A 114 -4.46 -10.50 -3.54
C PHE A 114 -3.91 -11.89 -3.22
N GLY A 115 -2.60 -11.97 -3.01
CA GLY A 115 -1.94 -13.18 -2.54
C GLY A 115 -1.77 -13.20 -1.03
N SER A 116 -1.02 -14.19 -0.56
CA SER A 116 -0.63 -14.30 0.85
C SER A 116 0.34 -13.19 1.25
N THR A 117 0.30 -12.81 2.52
CA THR A 117 1.26 -11.86 3.10
C THR A 117 2.63 -12.50 3.30
N GLU A 118 3.69 -11.74 3.11
CA GLU A 118 5.08 -12.18 3.21
C GLU A 118 5.92 -11.16 4.01
N LEU A 119 6.88 -11.64 4.80
CA LEU A 119 7.84 -10.76 5.48
C LEU A 119 9.02 -10.49 4.52
N PRO A 120 9.45 -9.22 4.34
CA PRO A 120 10.57 -8.84 3.47
C PRO A 120 11.89 -9.60 3.70
#